data_AF-A0ABD5MXH5-F1
#
_entry.id   AF-A0ABD5MXH5-F1
#
_cell.length_a   1.000
_cell.length_b   1.000
_cell.length_c   1.000
_cell.angle_alpha   90.00
_cell.angle_beta   90.00
_cell.angle_gamma   90.00
#
_symmetry.space_group_name_H-M   'P 1'
#
loop_
_entity.id
_entity.type
_entity.pdbx_description
1 polymer ?
#
loop_
_entity_poly.entity_id
_entity_poly.type
_entity_poly.pdbx_seq_one_letter_code
_entity_poly.pdbx_strand_id
1 'polypeptide(L)'
;MSEFLIDFQNIEWESEYSGQRQKTYTRENQRLRLVELTDEYPEEEWCEKEHIGYVLKGRIIIKFNGKSITFNEGDGIFIPGGKENRHKGRMIKGEKVHMLLFERILKTE
;
A
#
# COMPACT_ATOMS: atom_id res chain seq x y z
N MET A 1 -5.84 -8.63 25.11
CA MET A 1 -6.11 -8.55 23.65
C MET A 1 -6.01 -9.96 23.08
N SER A 2 -6.90 -10.32 22.16
CA SER A 2 -6.89 -11.63 21.51
C SER A 2 -5.68 -11.75 20.58
N GLU A 3 -5.00 -12.90 20.54
CA GLU A 3 -3.92 -13.18 19.59
C GLU A 3 -4.40 -13.26 18.12
N PHE A 4 -5.72 -13.25 17.92
CA PHE A 4 -6.37 -13.31 16.61
C PHE A 4 -6.91 -11.96 16.13
N LEU A 5 -6.84 -10.90 16.96
CA LEU A 5 -7.33 -9.56 16.61
C LEU A 5 -6.17 -8.60 16.36
N ILE A 6 -6.12 -8.01 15.16
CA ILE A 6 -5.24 -6.88 14.86
C ILE A 6 -6.01 -5.59 15.16
N ASP A 7 -5.72 -4.98 16.30
CA ASP A 7 -6.35 -3.74 16.71
C ASP A 7 -5.60 -2.53 16.17
N PHE A 8 -5.93 -2.14 14.93
CA PHE A 8 -5.35 -0.96 14.31
C PHE A 8 -5.65 0.34 15.06
N GLN A 9 -6.60 0.40 16.01
CA GLN A 9 -6.83 1.63 16.77
C GLN A 9 -5.67 1.92 17.72
N ASN A 10 -5.07 0.87 18.28
CA ASN A 10 -3.99 0.94 19.27
C ASN A 10 -2.58 0.77 18.68
N ILE A 11 -2.44 0.67 17.36
CA ILE A 11 -1.14 0.71 16.68
C ILE A 11 -0.83 2.16 16.32
N GLU A 12 0.36 2.65 16.64
CA GLU A 12 0.79 4.00 16.29
C GLU A 12 0.96 4.19 14.78
N TRP A 13 0.71 5.40 14.31
CA TRP A 13 0.99 5.76 12.92
C TRP A 13 2.49 6.04 12.76
N GLU A 14 3.09 5.43 11.74
CA GLU A 14 4.47 5.64 11.30
C GLU A 14 4.48 6.31 9.92
N SER A 15 5.48 7.10 9.61
CA SER A 15 5.63 7.78 8.32
C SER A 15 7.10 7.79 7.91
N GLU A 16 7.37 7.31 6.70
CA GLU A 16 8.72 7.34 6.11
C GLU A 16 8.87 8.44 5.06
N TYR A 17 7.75 8.85 4.46
CA TYR A 17 7.69 9.83 3.38
C TYR A 17 6.57 10.84 3.63
N SER A 18 6.75 12.06 3.12
CA SER A 18 5.67 13.04 3.05
C SER A 18 4.44 12.42 2.38
N GLY A 19 3.25 12.75 2.87
CA GLY A 19 2.01 12.21 2.32
C GLY A 19 1.80 10.70 2.46
N GLN A 20 2.61 10.00 3.24
CA GLN A 20 2.39 8.59 3.58
C GLN A 20 2.42 8.40 5.09
N ARG A 21 1.43 7.68 5.61
CA ARG A 21 1.52 7.07 6.93
C ARG A 21 0.94 5.67 6.93
N GLN A 22 1.40 4.85 7.87
CA GLN A 22 1.04 3.45 7.96
C GLN A 22 0.93 2.97 9.40
N LYS A 23 0.12 1.93 9.59
CA LYS A 23 0.15 1.07 10.78
C LYS A 23 0.52 -0.33 10.34
N THR A 24 1.53 -0.92 10.97
CA THR A 24 2.10 -2.19 10.53
C THR A 24 1.87 -3.26 11.59
N TYR A 25 1.33 -4.41 11.16
CA TYR A 25 1.32 -5.63 11.96
C TYR A 25 2.07 -6.73 11.21
N THR A 26 3.03 -7.35 11.88
CA THR A 26 3.84 -8.44 11.32
C THR A 26 3.75 -9.65 12.23
N ARG A 27 3.46 -10.82 11.65
CA ARG A 27 3.49 -12.11 12.34
C ARG A 27 4.11 -13.15 11.41
N GLU A 28 5.15 -13.81 11.90
CA GLU A 28 5.96 -14.76 11.12
C GLU A 28 6.46 -14.16 9.80
N ASN A 29 6.02 -14.69 8.66
CA ASN A 29 6.40 -14.23 7.32
C ASN A 29 5.30 -13.41 6.64
N GLN A 30 4.29 -12.96 7.39
CA GLN A 30 3.19 -12.16 6.88
C GLN A 30 3.18 -10.79 7.52
N ARG A 31 2.89 -9.78 6.69
CA ARG A 31 2.74 -8.40 7.12
C ARG A 31 1.47 -7.82 6.53
N LEU A 32 0.65 -7.22 7.40
CA LEU A 32 -0.53 -6.46 7.05
C LEU A 32 -0.29 -5.00 7.42
N ARG A 33 -0.54 -4.10 6.47
CA ARG A 33 -0.37 -2.66 6.68
C ARG A 33 -1.68 -1.95 6.39
N LEU A 34 -2.13 -1.09 7.30
CA LEU A 34 -3.13 -0.07 7.01
C LEU A 34 -2.39 1.19 6.58
N VAL A 35 -2.59 1.62 5.34
CA VAL A 35 -1.85 2.72 4.73
C VAL A 35 -2.81 3.85 4.39
N GLU A 36 -2.42 5.08 4.73
CA GLU A 36 -3.00 6.30 4.19
C GLU A 36 -1.96 6.98 3.29
N LEU A 37 -2.39 7.34 2.07
CA LEU A 37 -1.58 8.12 1.14
C LEU A 37 -2.33 9.38 0.71
N THR A 38 -1.61 10.49 0.57
CA THR A 38 -2.10 11.78 0.06
C THR A 38 -1.35 12.17 -1.21
N ASP A 39 -1.73 13.29 -1.82
CA ASP A 39 -1.05 13.87 -2.98
C ASP A 39 0.32 14.49 -2.68
N GLU A 40 0.74 14.51 -1.42
CA GLU A 40 2.10 14.86 -1.01
C GLU A 40 3.07 13.67 -1.13
N TYR A 41 2.57 12.46 -1.40
CA TYR A 41 3.41 11.27 -1.57
C TYR A 41 4.27 11.37 -2.84
N PRO A 42 5.61 11.21 -2.74
CA PRO A 42 6.50 11.39 -3.88
C PRO A 42 6.23 10.37 -4.99
N GLU A 43 5.81 10.87 -6.16
CA GLU A 43 5.48 10.07 -7.37
C GLU A 43 6.73 9.52 -8.11
N GLU A 44 7.92 9.67 -7.54
CA GLU A 44 9.18 9.55 -8.29
C GLU A 44 9.76 8.12 -8.31
N GLU A 45 9.39 7.25 -7.38
CA GLU A 45 10.00 5.92 -7.27
C GLU A 45 9.20 4.82 -7.98
N TRP A 46 9.80 4.21 -9.01
CA TRP A 46 9.26 2.99 -9.62
C TRP A 46 9.49 1.82 -8.65
N CYS A 47 8.42 1.14 -8.26
CA CYS A 47 8.50 -0.07 -7.45
C CYS A 47 8.50 -1.31 -8.35
N GLU A 48 9.41 -2.24 -8.09
CA GLU A 48 9.47 -3.56 -8.76
C GLU A 48 9.06 -4.71 -7.81
N LYS A 49 8.60 -4.40 -6.59
CA LYS A 49 8.15 -5.39 -5.62
C LYS A 49 6.75 -5.87 -5.99
N GLU A 50 6.40 -7.07 -5.53
CA GLU A 50 5.01 -7.53 -5.55
C GLU A 50 4.17 -6.69 -4.59
N HIS A 51 2.94 -6.35 -5.00
CA HIS A 51 1.96 -5.69 -4.15
C HIS A 51 0.59 -6.36 -4.26
N ILE A 52 0.06 -6.76 -3.11
CA ILE A 52 -1.32 -7.20 -2.95
C ILE A 52 -2.00 -6.21 -2.02
N GLY A 53 -3.18 -5.71 -2.39
CA GLY A 53 -3.86 -4.71 -1.59
C GLY A 53 -5.37 -4.63 -1.83
N TYR A 54 -6.02 -3.79 -1.04
CA TYR A 54 -7.45 -3.52 -1.13
C TYR A 54 -7.73 -2.07 -0.78
N VAL A 55 -8.47 -1.36 -1.63
CA VAL A 55 -8.81 0.05 -1.40
C VAL A 55 -10.01 0.13 -0.46
N LEU A 56 -9.76 0.60 0.77
CA LEU A 56 -10.79 0.75 1.80
C LEU A 56 -11.62 2.02 1.61
N LYS A 57 -10.99 3.11 1.17
CA LYS A 57 -11.65 4.41 0.97
C LYS A 57 -10.86 5.29 0.02
N GLY A 58 -11.56 6.02 -0.84
CA GLY A 58 -10.96 6.91 -1.82
C GLY A 58 -10.55 6.17 -3.09
N ARG A 59 -9.54 6.67 -3.80
CA ARG A 59 -9.04 6.04 -5.02
C ARG A 59 -7.56 6.33 -5.23
N ILE A 60 -6.90 5.44 -5.96
CA ILE A 60 -5.49 5.56 -6.34
C ILE A 60 -5.35 5.30 -7.83
N ILE A 61 -4.47 6.05 -8.49
CA ILE A 61 -4.05 5.76 -9.86
C ILE A 61 -2.71 5.05 -9.80
N ILE A 62 -2.62 3.86 -10.38
CA ILE A 62 -1.36 3.14 -10.52
C ILE A 62 -0.91 3.22 -11.97
N LYS A 63 0.26 3.84 -12.18
CA LYS A 63 0.95 3.91 -13.47
C LYS A 63 1.81 2.66 -13.63
N PHE A 64 1.68 2.02 -14.79
CA PHE A 64 2.51 0.92 -15.26
C PHE A 64 3.23 1.35 -16.54
N ASN A 65 4.07 0.48 -17.11
CA ASN A 65 4.65 0.70 -18.44
C ASN A 65 3.54 0.88 -19.50
N GLY A 66 3.37 2.12 -19.98
CA GLY A 66 2.45 2.46 -21.08
C GLY A 66 0.97 2.54 -20.73
N LYS A 67 0.57 2.32 -19.47
CA LYS A 67 -0.84 2.42 -19.04
C LYS A 67 -1.00 2.94 -17.63
N SER A 68 -2.17 3.50 -17.33
CA SER A 68 -2.58 3.88 -15.97
C SER A 68 -3.92 3.22 -15.67
N ILE A 69 -4.07 2.71 -14.45
CA ILE A 69 -5.30 2.08 -13.98
C ILE A 69 -5.73 2.83 -12.71
N THR A 70 -7.02 3.16 -12.62
CA THR A 70 -7.61 3.73 -11.40
C THR A 70 -8.26 2.62 -10.60
N PHE A 71 -7.89 2.51 -9.34
CA PHE A 71 -8.53 1.61 -8.36
C PHE A 71 -9.36 2.46 -7.41
N ASN A 72 -10.64 2.11 -7.28
CA ASN A 72 -11.61 2.79 -6.44
C ASN A 72 -11.85 1.99 -5.15
N GLU A 73 -12.57 2.61 -4.22
CA GLU A 73 -13.10 1.93 -3.03
C GLU A 73 -13.79 0.62 -3.39
N GLY A 74 -13.38 -0.46 -2.73
CA GLY A 74 -13.86 -1.81 -2.99
C GLY A 74 -12.98 -2.65 -3.93
N ASP A 75 -12.05 -2.03 -4.66
CA ASP A 75 -11.20 -2.74 -5.61
C ASP A 75 -10.01 -3.43 -4.92
N GLY A 76 -9.71 -4.65 -5.39
CA GLY A 76 -8.48 -5.37 -5.08
C GLY A 76 -7.34 -4.97 -6.01
N ILE A 77 -6.12 -5.00 -5.49
CA ILE A 77 -4.88 -4.74 -6.23
C ILE A 77 -4.03 -6.01 -6.17
N PHE A 78 -3.57 -6.44 -7.33
CA PHE A 78 -2.56 -7.50 -7.46
C PHE A 78 -1.56 -7.10 -8.53
N ILE A 79 -0.32 -6.85 -8.12
CA ILE A 79 0.79 -6.49 -9.00
C ILE A 79 1.91 -7.49 -8.76
N PRO A 80 2.23 -8.36 -9.73
CA PRO A 80 3.36 -9.26 -9.59
C PRO A 80 4.67 -8.47 -9.48
N GLY A 81 5.68 -9.06 -8.82
CA GLY A 81 7.02 -8.47 -8.81
C GLY A 81 7.69 -8.46 -10.18
N GLY A 82 8.81 -7.72 -10.26
CA GLY A 82 9.69 -7.66 -11.41
C GLY A 82 9.55 -6.41 -12.28
N LYS A 83 10.62 -6.11 -13.03
CA LYS A 83 10.77 -4.92 -13.87
C LYS A 83 9.64 -4.70 -14.89
N GLU A 84 9.09 -5.77 -15.44
CA GLU A 84 7.97 -5.70 -16.40
C GLU A 84 6.69 -5.15 -15.77
N ASN A 85 6.50 -5.41 -14.47
CA ASN A 85 5.37 -4.99 -13.66
C ASN A 85 5.68 -3.77 -12.79
N ARG A 86 6.78 -3.07 -13.08
CA ARG A 86 7.14 -1.88 -12.32
C ARG A 86 6.00 -0.89 -12.36
N HIS A 87 5.75 -0.25 -11.23
CA HIS A 87 4.60 0.62 -11.07
C HIS A 87 4.87 1.80 -10.15
N LYS A 88 3.99 2.79 -10.24
CA LYS A 88 4.00 4.01 -9.43
C LYS A 88 2.59 4.34 -8.97
N GLY A 89 2.43 4.55 -7.66
CA GLY A 89 1.20 5.08 -7.10
C GLY A 89 1.14 6.59 -7.27
N ARG A 90 -0.03 7.10 -7.65
CA ARG A 90 -0.33 8.54 -7.75
C ARG A 90 -1.69 8.81 -7.13
N MET A 91 -1.73 9.83 -6.27
CA MET A 91 -2.99 10.34 -5.73
C MET A 91 -3.53 11.51 -6.56
N ILE A 92 -4.83 11.71 -6.49
CA ILE A 92 -5.48 12.89 -7.05
C ILE A 92 -5.23 14.06 -6.10
N LYS A 93 -4.99 15.25 -6.66
CA LYS A 93 -4.65 16.45 -5.88
C LYS A 93 -5.75 16.77 -4.86
N GLY A 94 -5.37 16.98 -3.61
CA GLY A 94 -6.26 17.22 -2.47
C GLY A 94 -7.04 15.99 -1.98
N GLU A 95 -6.83 14.82 -2.58
CA GLU A 95 -7.46 13.58 -2.16
C GLU A 95 -6.50 12.71 -1.32
N LYS A 96 -7.10 11.78 -0.58
CA LYS A 96 -6.39 10.75 0.16
C LYS A 96 -7.04 9.39 -0.05
N VAL A 97 -6.24 8.35 0.02
CA VAL A 97 -6.69 6.96 -0.05
C VAL A 97 -6.33 6.23 1.24
N HIS A 98 -7.22 5.35 1.69
CA HIS A 98 -6.93 4.35 2.70
C HIS A 98 -6.94 2.98 2.06
N MET A 99 -5.94 2.16 2.37
CA MET A 99 -5.84 0.82 1.81
C MET A 99 -5.19 -0.15 2.78
N LEU A 100 -5.50 -1.43 2.60
CA LEU A 100 -4.74 -2.52 3.20
C LEU A 100 -3.70 -3.00 2.18
N LEU A 101 -2.48 -3.25 2.65
CA LEU A 101 -1.45 -3.96 1.90
C LEU A 101 -1.11 -5.27 2.61
N PHE A 102 -1.01 -6.33 1.82
CA PHE A 102 -0.69 -7.68 2.24
C PHE A 102 0.66 -8.05 1.65
N GLU A 103 1.59 -8.45 2.50
CA GLU A 103 2.97 -8.68 2.10
C GLU A 103 3.49 -9.97 2.71
N ARG A 104 4.29 -10.70 1.92
CA ARG A 104 5.07 -11.83 2.40
C ARG A 104 6.50 -11.36 2.67
N ILE A 105 6.94 -11.48 3.92
CA ILE A 105 8.33 -11.21 4.29
C ILE A 105 9.15 -12.46 4.03
N LEU A 106 10.13 -12.37 3.13
CA LEU A 106 11.12 -13.43 2.96
C LEU A 106 12.07 -13.40 4.15
N LYS A 107 12.31 -14.56 4.77
CA LYS A 107 13.42 -14.69 5.71
C LYS A 107 14.71 -14.55 4.89
N THR A 108 15.53 -13.57 5.21
CA THR A 108 16.95 -13.63 4.86
C THR A 108 17.57 -14.73 5.71
N GLU A 109 18.07 -15.77 5.05
CA GLU A 109 18.93 -16.80 5.66
C GLU A 109 20.29 -16.23 6.04
#